data_AF-A0A3M4M310-F1
#
_entry.id   AF-A0A3M4M310-F1
#
_cell.length_a   1.000
_cell.length_b   1.000
_cell.length_c   1.000
_cell.angle_alpha   90.00
_cell.angle_beta   90.00
_cell.angle_gamma   90.00
#
_symmetry.space_group_name_H-M   'P 1'
#
loop_
_entity.id
_entity.type
_entity.pdbx_description
1 polymer ?
#
loop_
_entity_poly.entity_id
_entity_poly.type
_entity_poly.pdbx_seq_one_letter_code
_entity_poly.pdbx_strand_id
1 'polypeptide(L)'
;MNRQCTVWGLSAALLGISGVANADVEWWLIFGGGEQPNREMFYADASSVVELKKESGMKEFPKTVDVLQIHEAASGPEYVNYQFQFQCESKLMRVVIATAHMRSGTNVMAPAPPGWFPLRYNWTQQPYQFACHPENRTKNGMFNVNARGADVAQMCEITRRMIWKNPPVDSAVKERPSASVMRDIQTLLGAPGQ
;
A
#
# COMPACT_ATOMS: atom_id res chain seq x y z
N MET A 1 12.20 71.96 -6.79
CA MET A 1 12.22 70.88 -7.82
C MET A 1 12.93 69.68 -7.21
N ASN A 2 12.23 68.87 -6.41
CA ASN A 2 11.71 67.54 -6.77
C ASN A 2 12.63 66.69 -7.67
N ARG A 3 13.19 65.61 -7.10
CA ARG A 3 12.99 64.24 -7.61
C ARG A 3 13.51 63.19 -6.62
N GLN A 4 12.56 62.53 -5.97
CA GLN A 4 12.75 61.25 -5.29
C GLN A 4 12.88 60.15 -6.36
N CYS A 5 13.80 59.20 -6.18
CA CYS A 5 13.82 57.93 -6.90
C CYS A 5 13.58 56.81 -5.89
N THR A 6 12.32 56.41 -5.78
CA THR A 6 11.85 55.24 -5.04
C THR A 6 12.17 54.00 -5.86
N VAL A 7 13.21 53.25 -5.49
CA VAL A 7 13.47 51.92 -6.08
C VAL A 7 12.64 50.90 -5.31
N TRP A 8 11.62 50.37 -5.99
CA TRP A 8 10.82 49.24 -5.55
C TRP A 8 11.66 47.95 -5.66
N GLY A 9 12.00 47.35 -4.53
CA GLY A 9 12.54 46.00 -4.47
C GLY A 9 11.41 44.98 -4.52
N LEU A 10 11.18 44.36 -5.68
CA LEU A 10 10.30 43.21 -5.84
C LEU A 10 10.93 41.99 -5.15
N SER A 11 10.42 41.63 -3.97
CA SER A 11 10.69 40.32 -3.36
C SER A 11 9.94 39.24 -4.15
N ALA A 12 10.64 38.58 -5.07
CA ALA A 12 10.17 37.33 -5.66
C ALA A 12 10.32 36.20 -4.62
N ALA A 13 9.27 35.94 -3.85
CA ALA A 13 9.17 34.74 -3.03
C ALA A 13 8.94 33.53 -3.97
N LEU A 14 10.01 32.79 -4.25
CA LEU A 14 9.94 31.45 -4.85
C LEU A 14 9.27 30.51 -3.85
N LEU A 15 7.94 30.42 -3.90
CA LEU A 15 7.19 29.30 -3.32
C LEU A 15 7.39 28.07 -4.23
N GLY A 16 8.58 27.48 -4.14
CA GLY A 16 8.85 26.14 -4.64
C GLY A 16 8.25 25.14 -3.66
N ILE A 17 6.95 24.87 -3.75
CA ILE A 17 6.41 23.60 -3.25
C ILE A 17 6.81 22.57 -4.29
N SER A 18 8.03 22.05 -4.17
CA SER A 18 8.41 20.82 -4.84
C SER A 18 7.46 19.74 -4.31
N GLY A 19 6.51 19.33 -5.15
CA GLY A 19 5.84 18.05 -4.95
C GLY A 19 6.92 17.01 -4.74
N VAL A 20 6.81 16.24 -3.67
CA VAL A 20 7.60 15.03 -3.46
C VAL A 20 7.32 14.10 -4.63
N ALA A 21 8.14 14.19 -5.67
CA ALA A 21 8.39 13.06 -6.53
C ALA A 21 8.84 11.93 -5.60
N ASN A 22 8.06 10.86 -5.50
CA ASN A 22 8.38 9.66 -4.72
C ASN A 22 9.60 8.99 -5.36
N ALA A 23 10.79 9.53 -5.10
CA ALA A 23 12.00 9.23 -5.85
C ALA A 23 12.65 7.90 -5.44
N ASP A 24 12.17 7.19 -4.41
CA ASP A 24 12.83 6.00 -3.89
C ASP A 24 11.88 4.91 -3.39
N VAL A 25 10.73 4.72 -4.05
CA VAL A 25 9.90 3.54 -3.78
C VAL A 25 10.69 2.27 -4.09
N GLU A 26 10.74 1.35 -3.13
CA GLU A 26 11.52 0.11 -3.20
C GLU A 26 10.58 -1.07 -2.94
N TRP A 27 9.98 -1.58 -4.01
CA TRP A 27 9.01 -2.67 -3.95
C TRP A 27 9.64 -4.03 -3.69
N TRP A 28 9.06 -4.75 -2.75
CA TRP A 28 9.37 -6.14 -2.45
C TRP A 28 8.12 -7.00 -2.58
N LEU A 29 8.19 -8.11 -3.30
CA LEU A 29 7.18 -9.16 -3.24
C LEU A 29 7.30 -9.85 -1.88
N ILE A 30 6.24 -9.77 -1.06
CA ILE A 30 6.20 -10.33 0.30
C ILE A 30 5.35 -11.59 0.40
N PHE A 31 4.37 -11.75 -0.49
CA PHE A 31 3.47 -12.90 -0.50
C PHE A 31 2.80 -13.05 -1.87
N GLY A 32 2.51 -14.29 -2.26
CA GLY A 32 1.67 -14.61 -3.40
C GLY A 32 0.72 -15.74 -3.02
N GLY A 33 -0.53 -15.64 -3.45
CA GLY A 33 -1.58 -16.60 -3.13
C GLY A 33 -2.52 -16.85 -4.29
N GLY A 34 -3.39 -17.85 -4.13
CA GLY A 34 -4.40 -18.24 -5.11
C GLY A 34 -3.87 -19.08 -6.28
N GLU A 35 -4.80 -19.56 -7.09
CA GLU A 35 -4.52 -20.30 -8.32
C GLU A 35 -5.05 -19.51 -9.52
N GLN A 36 -4.47 -19.72 -10.70
CA GLN A 36 -4.96 -19.09 -11.93
C GLN A 36 -6.43 -19.47 -12.17
N PRO A 37 -7.34 -18.51 -12.49
CA PRO A 37 -7.10 -17.11 -12.85
C PRO A 37 -7.34 -16.09 -11.71
N ASN A 38 -7.20 -16.51 -10.45
CA ASN A 38 -7.50 -15.72 -9.25
C ASN A 38 -6.27 -15.53 -8.36
N ARG A 39 -5.06 -15.49 -8.94
CA ARG A 39 -3.85 -15.20 -8.16
C ARG A 39 -3.86 -13.77 -7.63
N GLU A 40 -3.16 -13.59 -6.53
CA GLU A 40 -2.95 -12.30 -5.89
C GLU A 40 -1.51 -12.18 -5.42
N MET A 41 -0.92 -11.01 -5.62
CA MET A 41 0.47 -10.73 -5.27
C MET A 41 0.51 -9.52 -4.35
N PHE A 42 1.22 -9.65 -3.25
CA PHE A 42 1.37 -8.63 -2.24
C PHE A 42 2.77 -8.05 -2.29
N TYR A 43 2.85 -6.74 -2.44
CA TYR A 43 4.10 -6.00 -2.47
C TYR A 43 4.15 -5.02 -1.30
N ALA A 44 5.26 -4.99 -0.57
CA ALA A 44 5.52 -3.94 0.41
C ALA A 44 6.53 -2.94 -0.14
N ASP A 45 6.35 -1.66 0.19
CA ASP A 45 7.35 -0.64 -0.08
C ASP A 45 8.32 -0.50 1.10
N ALA A 46 9.61 -0.78 0.89
CA ALA A 46 10.60 -0.62 1.94
C ALA A 46 10.78 0.85 2.38
N SER A 47 10.52 1.81 1.48
CA SER A 47 10.67 3.24 1.77
C SER A 47 9.56 3.77 2.69
N SER A 48 8.40 3.12 2.70
CA SER A 48 7.26 3.41 3.60
C SER A 48 7.47 2.93 5.04
N VAL A 49 8.53 2.15 5.31
CA VAL A 49 8.82 1.62 6.65
C VAL A 49 9.47 2.70 7.50
N VAL A 50 8.64 3.46 8.23
CA VAL A 50 9.08 4.51 9.14
C VAL A 50 8.59 4.26 10.56
N GLU A 51 9.41 4.61 11.54
CA GLU A 51 9.01 4.62 12.94
C GLU A 51 8.22 5.90 13.24
N LEU A 52 7.02 5.75 13.79
CA LEU A 52 6.16 6.85 14.18
C LEU A 52 6.29 7.17 15.67
N LYS A 53 5.95 8.41 16.04
CA LYS A 53 5.90 8.82 17.45
C LYS A 53 4.86 8.02 18.24
N LYS A 54 5.15 7.78 19.52
CA LYS A 54 4.18 7.20 20.46
C LYS A 54 3.02 8.17 20.72
N GLU A 55 1.82 7.75 20.36
CA GLU A 55 0.55 8.24 20.91
C GLU A 55 0.36 7.79 22.36
N SER A 56 -0.51 8.49 23.09
CA SER A 56 -0.81 8.20 24.50
C SER A 56 -1.32 6.75 24.69
N GLY A 57 -0.80 6.07 25.70
CA GLY A 57 -1.17 4.68 26.03
C GLY A 57 -0.39 3.60 25.26
N MET A 58 0.47 3.96 24.31
CA MET A 58 1.33 3.00 23.62
C MET A 58 2.63 2.70 24.39
N LYS A 59 3.03 1.43 24.41
CA LYS A 59 4.26 0.97 25.08
C LYS A 59 5.50 1.13 24.20
N GLU A 60 5.35 1.06 22.88
CA GLU A 60 6.44 1.13 21.90
C GLU A 60 6.09 2.04 20.71
N PHE A 61 7.13 2.44 19.97
CA PHE A 61 6.97 3.24 18.76
C PHE A 61 6.49 2.32 17.64
N PRO A 62 5.35 2.60 16.99
CA PRO A 62 4.89 1.76 15.92
C PRO A 62 5.64 2.03 14.63
N LYS A 63 5.83 0.98 13.82
CA LYS A 63 6.35 1.10 12.45
C LYS A 63 5.22 1.07 11.43
N THR A 64 5.27 1.90 10.42
CA THR A 64 4.35 1.83 9.26
C THR A 64 4.88 0.89 8.20
N VAL A 65 3.99 0.46 7.32
CA VAL A 65 4.33 -0.09 6.00
C VAL A 65 3.12 0.02 5.08
N ASP A 66 3.36 0.45 3.84
CA ASP A 66 2.39 0.43 2.77
C ASP A 66 2.52 -0.88 1.97
N VAL A 67 1.37 -1.49 1.67
CA VAL A 67 1.28 -2.79 1.00
C VAL A 67 0.26 -2.72 -0.13
N LEU A 68 0.66 -3.14 -1.33
CA LEU A 68 -0.20 -3.31 -2.48
C LEU A 68 -0.57 -4.79 -2.65
N GLN A 69 -1.85 -5.10 -2.72
CA GLN A 69 -2.36 -6.38 -3.20
C GLN A 69 -2.85 -6.21 -4.64
N ILE A 70 -2.19 -6.85 -5.59
CA ILE A 70 -2.55 -6.79 -7.02
C ILE A 70 -3.27 -8.09 -7.40
N HIS A 71 -4.42 -7.98 -8.05
CA HIS A 71 -5.26 -9.13 -8.38
C HIS A 71 -5.19 -9.54 -9.86
N GLU A 72 -5.13 -10.86 -10.09
CA GLU A 72 -5.33 -11.47 -11.41
C GLU A 72 -6.79 -11.50 -11.82
N ALA A 73 -7.74 -11.66 -10.90
CA ALA A 73 -9.13 -11.80 -11.31
C ALA A 73 -9.61 -10.50 -12.01
N ALA A 74 -10.03 -10.62 -13.28
CA ALA A 74 -10.61 -9.49 -14.03
C ALA A 74 -11.91 -8.96 -13.39
N SER A 75 -12.59 -9.79 -12.61
CA SER A 75 -13.78 -9.41 -11.84
C SER A 75 -13.46 -8.74 -10.50
N GLY A 76 -12.21 -8.79 -10.03
CA GLY A 76 -11.74 -8.12 -8.81
C GLY A 76 -11.22 -6.71 -9.08
N PRO A 77 -10.88 -5.95 -8.01
CA PRO A 77 -10.23 -4.67 -8.16
C PRO A 77 -8.90 -4.82 -8.91
N GLU A 78 -8.37 -3.71 -9.43
CA GLU A 78 -7.04 -3.71 -10.01
C GLU A 78 -5.99 -3.99 -8.93
N TYR A 79 -6.09 -3.25 -7.82
CA TYR A 79 -5.30 -3.44 -6.63
C TYR A 79 -6.02 -2.96 -5.38
N VAL A 80 -5.54 -3.39 -4.22
CA VAL A 80 -5.90 -2.84 -2.92
C VAL A 80 -4.64 -2.27 -2.28
N ASN A 81 -4.72 -1.01 -1.82
CA ASN A 81 -3.66 -0.36 -1.06
C ASN A 81 -3.99 -0.45 0.43
N TYR A 82 -3.07 -1.00 1.21
CA TYR A 82 -3.13 -1.06 2.65
C TYR A 82 -2.02 -0.21 3.27
N GLN A 83 -2.35 0.50 4.34
CA GLN A 83 -1.35 1.03 5.26
C GLN A 83 -1.51 0.34 6.60
N PHE A 84 -0.47 -0.36 7.03
CA PHE A 84 -0.40 -1.00 8.33
C PHE A 84 0.48 -0.20 9.29
N GLN A 85 0.16 -0.32 10.57
CA GLN A 85 1.06 0.01 11.66
C GLN A 85 1.28 -1.21 12.54
N PHE A 86 2.51 -1.41 13.00
CA PHE A 86 2.91 -2.54 13.85
C PHE A 86 3.63 -2.06 15.10
N GLN A 87 3.22 -2.59 16.25
CA GLN A 87 3.99 -2.58 17.49
C GLN A 87 4.76 -3.91 17.54
N CYS A 88 6.05 -3.86 17.18
CA CYS A 88 6.84 -5.03 16.83
C CYS A 88 7.04 -6.00 18.00
N GLU A 89 7.35 -5.48 19.19
CA GLU A 89 7.59 -6.26 20.40
C GLU A 89 6.29 -6.86 20.94
N SER A 90 5.23 -6.07 20.96
CA SER A 90 3.91 -6.45 21.48
C SER A 90 3.12 -7.31 20.49
N LYS A 91 3.59 -7.47 19.25
CA LYS A 91 2.91 -8.17 18.15
C LYS A 91 1.47 -7.68 17.95
N LEU A 92 1.29 -6.37 18.04
CA LEU A 92 0.01 -5.73 17.73
C LEU A 92 0.08 -5.07 16.36
N MET A 93 -1.05 -5.06 15.68
CA MET A 93 -1.22 -4.39 14.40
C MET A 93 -2.44 -3.47 14.42
N ARG A 94 -2.41 -2.48 13.55
CA ARG A 94 -3.52 -1.59 13.25
C ARG A 94 -3.57 -1.38 11.75
N VAL A 95 -4.77 -1.35 11.20
CA VAL A 95 -5.01 -0.96 9.80
C VAL A 95 -5.36 0.52 9.79
N VAL A 96 -4.59 1.33 9.07
CA VAL A 96 -4.84 2.77 8.94
C VAL A 96 -5.69 3.04 7.70
N ILE A 97 -5.32 2.41 6.58
CA ILE A 97 -5.98 2.53 5.29
C ILE A 97 -6.14 1.14 4.68
N ALA A 98 -7.27 0.93 4.03
CA ALA A 98 -7.52 -0.19 3.13
C ALA A 98 -8.40 0.31 1.98
N THR A 99 -7.82 0.62 0.83
CA THR A 99 -8.53 1.21 -0.31
C THR A 99 -8.44 0.30 -1.51
N ALA A 100 -9.57 -0.18 -1.99
CA ALA A 100 -9.68 -0.90 -3.26
C ALA A 100 -9.74 0.10 -4.41
N HIS A 101 -8.89 -0.09 -5.40
CA HIS A 101 -8.89 0.63 -6.66
C HIS A 101 -9.50 -0.27 -7.73
N MET A 102 -10.73 0.04 -8.11
CA MET A 102 -11.51 -0.74 -9.08
C MET A 102 -10.98 -0.47 -10.49
N ARG A 103 -11.08 -1.47 -11.37
CA ARG A 103 -10.67 -1.36 -12.79
C ARG A 103 -11.53 -0.37 -13.56
N SER A 104 -12.76 -0.13 -13.08
CA SER A 104 -13.63 0.94 -13.56
C SER A 104 -13.12 2.35 -13.22
N GLY A 105 -12.04 2.49 -12.45
CA GLY A 105 -11.50 3.77 -11.97
C GLY A 105 -12.13 4.28 -10.68
N THR A 106 -13.09 3.55 -10.11
CA THR A 106 -13.71 3.90 -8.82
C THR A 106 -12.81 3.46 -7.66
N ASN A 107 -12.71 4.28 -6.61
CA ASN A 107 -12.02 3.90 -5.38
C ASN A 107 -13.02 3.63 -4.26
N VAL A 108 -12.76 2.60 -3.47
CA VAL A 108 -13.65 2.18 -2.37
C VAL A 108 -12.80 1.93 -1.13
N MET A 109 -13.04 2.69 -0.06
CA MET A 109 -12.28 2.57 1.18
C MET A 109 -12.98 1.64 2.16
N ALA A 110 -12.35 0.53 2.51
CA ALA A 110 -12.80 -0.41 3.52
C ALA A 110 -12.68 0.19 4.93
N PRO A 111 -13.70 0.04 5.78
CA PRO A 111 -13.56 0.43 7.17
C PRO A 111 -12.52 -0.48 7.83
N ALA A 112 -11.46 0.14 8.34
CA ALA A 112 -10.45 -0.53 9.12
C ALA A 112 -11.00 -0.96 10.48
N PRO A 113 -10.61 -2.14 11.02
CA PRO A 113 -10.88 -2.48 12.40
C PRO A 113 -10.38 -1.37 13.34
N PRO A 114 -11.17 -0.96 14.34
CA PRO A 114 -10.77 0.10 15.23
C PRO A 114 -9.63 -0.33 16.15
N GLY A 115 -8.63 0.54 16.30
CA GLY A 115 -7.57 0.41 17.29
C GLY A 115 -6.52 -0.66 16.98
N TRP A 116 -5.77 -1.02 18.03
CA TRP A 116 -4.74 -2.05 17.99
C TRP A 116 -5.34 -3.42 18.28
N PHE A 117 -4.95 -4.42 17.50
CA PHE A 117 -5.38 -5.80 17.70
C PHE A 117 -4.21 -6.77 17.55
N PRO A 118 -4.27 -7.98 18.15
CA PRO A 118 -3.21 -8.97 18.01
C PRO A 118 -2.95 -9.36 16.56
N LEU A 119 -1.67 -9.43 16.17
CA LEU A 119 -1.25 -9.98 14.89
C LEU A 119 -1.77 -11.41 14.74
N ARG A 120 -2.37 -11.71 13.60
CA ARG A 120 -2.92 -13.04 13.29
C ARG A 120 -1.92 -13.85 12.48
N TYR A 121 -2.01 -15.18 12.59
CA TYR A 121 -1.25 -16.12 11.76
C TYR A 121 -1.94 -16.29 10.40
N ASN A 122 -1.86 -15.25 9.58
CA ASN A 122 -2.38 -15.22 8.21
C ASN A 122 -1.47 -14.36 7.32
N TRP A 123 -1.95 -13.93 6.16
CA TRP A 123 -1.17 -13.11 5.23
C TRP A 123 -0.57 -11.84 5.86
N THR A 124 -1.20 -11.25 6.89
CA THR A 124 -0.71 -10.02 7.56
C THR A 124 0.57 -10.25 8.37
N GLN A 125 0.98 -11.50 8.59
CA GLN A 125 2.29 -11.82 9.15
C GLN A 125 3.43 -11.41 8.21
N GLN A 126 3.23 -11.43 6.90
CA GLN A 126 4.27 -11.08 5.93
C GLN A 126 4.66 -9.60 6.00
N PRO A 127 3.72 -8.62 5.95
CA PRO A 127 4.08 -7.22 6.15
C PRO A 127 4.62 -6.93 7.56
N TYR A 128 4.19 -7.66 8.60
CA TYR A 128 4.80 -7.57 9.93
C TYR A 128 6.27 -7.98 9.89
N GLN A 129 6.59 -9.16 9.34
CA GLN A 129 7.97 -9.63 9.22
C GLN A 129 8.82 -8.67 8.38
N PHE A 130 8.24 -8.11 7.31
CA PHE A 130 8.90 -7.16 6.43
C PHE A 130 9.30 -5.84 7.13
N ALA A 131 8.42 -5.31 7.98
CA ALA A 131 8.62 -4.05 8.69
C ALA A 131 9.41 -4.20 10.00
N CYS A 132 9.14 -5.27 10.77
CA CYS A 132 9.73 -5.48 12.09
C CYS A 132 11.08 -6.21 12.04
N HIS A 133 11.32 -7.05 11.02
CA HIS A 133 12.55 -7.84 10.86
C HIS A 133 13.19 -7.64 9.47
N PRO A 134 13.57 -6.39 9.11
CA PRO A 134 14.11 -6.09 7.78
C PRO A 134 15.34 -6.93 7.41
N GLU A 135 16.15 -7.32 8.39
CA GLU A 135 17.32 -8.19 8.23
C GLU A 135 16.99 -9.62 7.79
N ASN A 136 15.73 -10.04 7.92
CA ASN A 136 15.26 -11.39 7.59
C ASN A 136 14.41 -11.46 6.33
N ARG A 137 14.19 -10.36 5.61
CA ARG A 137 13.32 -10.33 4.40
C ARG A 137 13.62 -11.46 3.41
N THR A 138 14.88 -11.57 2.98
CA THR A 138 15.29 -12.62 2.04
C THR A 138 15.19 -14.03 2.64
N LYS A 139 15.51 -14.20 3.93
CA LYS A 139 15.36 -15.49 4.63
C LYS A 139 13.90 -15.91 4.74
N ASN A 140 12.99 -14.94 4.82
CA ASN A 140 11.55 -15.14 4.83
C ASN A 140 10.96 -15.29 3.41
N GLY A 141 11.79 -15.45 2.38
CA GLY A 141 11.34 -15.66 1.00
C GLY A 141 10.74 -14.41 0.34
N MET A 142 11.09 -13.22 0.82
CA MET A 142 10.68 -11.95 0.21
C MET A 142 11.73 -11.52 -0.80
N PHE A 143 11.28 -10.97 -1.94
CA PHE A 143 12.16 -10.64 -3.07
C PHE A 143 12.02 -9.18 -3.45
N ASN A 144 13.14 -8.47 -3.55
CA ASN A 144 13.16 -7.14 -4.14
C ASN A 144 12.82 -7.24 -5.63
N VAL A 145 11.83 -6.49 -6.10
CA VAL A 145 11.36 -6.54 -7.50
C VAL A 145 12.32 -5.80 -8.44
N ASN A 146 13.31 -5.09 -7.90
CA ASN A 146 14.27 -4.24 -8.62
C ASN A 146 13.57 -3.23 -9.56
N ALA A 147 12.38 -2.80 -9.18
CA ALA A 147 11.56 -1.81 -9.87
C ALA A 147 11.69 -0.44 -9.17
N ARG A 148 12.93 0.04 -9.00
CA ARG A 148 13.20 1.28 -8.25
C ARG A 148 12.48 2.46 -8.89
N GLY A 149 11.73 3.20 -8.08
CA GLY A 149 10.94 4.34 -8.54
C GLY A 149 9.71 3.96 -9.38
N ALA A 150 9.36 2.67 -9.47
CA ALA A 150 8.14 2.27 -10.14
C ALA A 150 6.91 2.72 -9.33
N ASP A 151 5.99 3.42 -9.98
CA ASP A 151 4.72 3.77 -9.37
C ASP A 151 3.77 2.55 -9.30
N VAL A 152 2.62 2.74 -8.67
CA VAL A 152 1.61 1.68 -8.48
C VAL A 152 1.09 1.13 -9.83
N ALA A 153 0.92 1.99 -10.83
CA ALA A 153 0.43 1.58 -12.15
C ALA A 153 1.46 0.71 -12.88
N GLN A 154 2.74 1.08 -12.79
CA GLN A 154 3.85 0.30 -13.30
C GLN A 154 3.96 -1.04 -12.56
N MET A 155 3.75 -1.08 -11.24
CA MET A 155 3.71 -2.33 -10.48
C MET A 155 2.55 -3.24 -10.89
N CYS A 156 1.37 -2.66 -11.13
CA CYS A 156 0.24 -3.41 -11.68
C CYS A 156 0.63 -4.04 -13.01
N GLU A 157 1.20 -3.28 -13.95
CA GLU A 157 1.60 -3.78 -15.27
C GLU A 157 2.73 -4.83 -15.23
N ILE A 158 3.74 -4.64 -14.38
CA ILE A 158 4.81 -5.64 -14.16
C ILE A 158 4.20 -6.94 -13.64
N THR A 159 3.36 -6.84 -12.60
CA THR A 159 2.65 -7.98 -12.03
C THR A 159 1.77 -8.65 -13.09
N ARG A 160 1.10 -7.85 -13.92
CA ARG A 160 0.23 -8.38 -14.96
C ARG A 160 1.02 -9.24 -15.94
N ARG A 161 2.14 -8.73 -16.45
CA ARG A 161 2.99 -9.46 -17.40
C ARG A 161 3.60 -10.73 -16.79
N MET A 162 3.89 -10.73 -15.49
CA MET A 162 4.37 -11.94 -14.80
C MET A 162 3.28 -12.99 -14.64
N ILE A 163 2.06 -12.57 -14.33
CA ILE A 163 0.93 -13.45 -14.05
C ILE A 163 0.28 -13.93 -15.36
N TRP A 164 -0.11 -12.99 -16.22
CA TRP A 164 -0.74 -13.23 -17.50
C TRP A 164 0.31 -13.28 -18.61
N LYS A 165 0.66 -14.50 -19.04
CA LYS A 165 1.46 -14.70 -20.25
C LYS A 165 0.79 -14.10 -21.50
N ASN A 166 -0.55 -14.02 -21.49
CA ASN A 166 -1.38 -13.26 -22.43
C ASN A 166 -2.48 -12.57 -21.58
N PRO A 167 -2.65 -11.24 -21.63
CA PRO A 167 -3.75 -10.59 -20.93
C PRO A 167 -5.08 -11.18 -21.43
N PRO A 168 -6.07 -11.39 -20.55
CA PRO A 168 -7.38 -11.82 -20.99
C PRO A 168 -7.93 -10.76 -21.94
N VAL A 169 -8.46 -11.19 -23.08
CA VAL A 169 -9.11 -10.28 -24.04
C VAL A 169 -10.30 -9.66 -23.30
N ASP A 170 -10.14 -8.39 -22.89
CA ASP A 170 -11.17 -7.60 -22.24
C ASP A 170 -12.42 -7.56 -23.13
N SER A 171 -13.54 -8.09 -22.65
CA SER A 171 -14.88 -7.68 -23.11
C SER A 171 -16.07 -8.33 -22.40
N ALA A 172 -15.92 -9.36 -21.53
CA ALA A 172 -17.09 -10.04 -20.96
C ALA A 172 -17.12 -10.19 -19.42
N VAL A 173 -16.04 -9.91 -18.69
CA VAL A 173 -16.04 -10.11 -17.23
C VAL A 173 -16.55 -8.86 -16.53
N LYS A 174 -17.77 -8.95 -16.00
CA LYS A 174 -18.35 -7.89 -15.18
C LYS A 174 -17.58 -7.78 -13.85
N GLU A 175 -17.09 -6.59 -13.55
CA GLU A 175 -16.48 -6.27 -12.26
C GLU A 175 -17.48 -6.53 -11.11
N ARG A 176 -17.00 -7.11 -10.02
CA ARG A 176 -17.83 -7.40 -8.85
C ARG A 176 -18.28 -6.10 -8.17
N PRO A 177 -19.48 -6.07 -7.58
CA PRO A 177 -19.94 -4.89 -6.84
C PRO A 177 -18.97 -4.51 -5.72
N SER A 178 -18.74 -3.22 -5.54
CA SER A 178 -17.86 -2.67 -4.49
C SER A 178 -18.16 -3.22 -3.09
N ALA A 179 -19.43 -3.41 -2.76
CA ALA A 179 -19.85 -3.98 -1.47
C ALA A 179 -19.32 -5.41 -1.24
N SER A 180 -19.16 -6.21 -2.30
CA SER A 180 -18.56 -7.55 -2.19
C SER A 180 -17.05 -7.44 -1.94
N VAL A 181 -16.35 -6.57 -2.67
CA VAL A 181 -14.90 -6.35 -2.50
C VAL A 181 -14.60 -5.88 -1.08
N MET A 182 -15.43 -4.98 -0.56
CA MET A 182 -15.33 -4.47 0.81
C MET A 182 -15.49 -5.55 1.87
N ARG A 183 -16.45 -6.45 1.68
CA ARG A 183 -16.66 -7.59 2.57
C ARG A 183 -15.47 -8.56 2.54
N ASP A 184 -14.91 -8.81 1.37
CA ASP A 184 -13.73 -9.66 1.21
C ASP A 184 -12.53 -9.03 1.95
N ILE A 185 -12.29 -7.72 1.78
CA ILE A 185 -11.23 -7.00 2.49
C ILE A 185 -11.42 -7.07 4.01
N GLN A 186 -12.64 -6.82 4.50
CA GLN A 186 -12.95 -6.93 5.92
C GLN A 186 -12.69 -8.33 6.47
N THR A 187 -13.08 -9.36 5.71
CA THR A 187 -12.86 -10.77 6.06
C THR A 187 -11.37 -11.08 6.12
N LEU A 188 -10.59 -10.64 5.13
CA LEU A 188 -9.14 -10.80 5.07
C LEU A 188 -8.42 -10.10 6.24
N LEU A 189 -8.90 -8.92 6.64
CA LEU A 189 -8.38 -8.18 7.79
C LEU A 189 -8.90 -8.72 9.14
N GLY A 190 -9.81 -9.70 9.10
CA GLY A 190 -10.36 -10.32 10.28
C GLY A 190 -11.32 -9.42 11.07
N ALA A 191 -11.90 -8.40 10.43
CA ALA A 191 -13.00 -7.66 11.01
C ALA A 191 -14.18 -8.63 11.26
N PRO A 192 -14.86 -8.56 12.42
CA PRO A 192 -16.10 -9.30 12.59
C PRO A 192 -17.07 -8.83 11.50
N GLY A 193 -17.64 -9.78 10.76
CA GLY A 193 -18.80 -9.48 9.92
C GLY A 193 -19.85 -8.82 10.80
N GLN A 194 -20.36 -7.66 10.36
CA GLN A 194 -21.50 -7.01 11.01
C GLN A 194 -22.73 -7.94 10.98
#